data_AF-A0A9W7BB59-F1
#
_entry.id   AF-A0A9W7BB59-F1
#
_cell.length_a   1.000
_cell.length_b   1.000
_cell.length_c   1.000
_cell.angle_alpha   90.00
_cell.angle_beta   90.00
_cell.angle_gamma   90.00
#
_symmetry.space_group_name_H-M   'P 1'
#
loop_
_entity.id
_entity.type
_entity.pdbx_description
1 polymer ?
#
loop_
_entity_poly.entity_id
_entity_poly.type
_entity_poly.pdbx_seq_one_letter_code
_entity_poly.pdbx_strand_id
1 'polypeptide(L)'
;MFLTRNRSPVSWIDAYGIDPIHAKKEAGNITAYLIVTQLVLGLACKRGLHFPGPDVYEEGKHDQGDVLIWAGLYTVFYALLPAVWLHRSSAFSWSKLLSSLKWRENLSIIFVYWAIDFFGVLSDSDFLGLSPSQYALAIPAGIFANTLGAGLPVILIMHVLLITRLAVLCPKKEYKDKLTVQANRLTTIALGGVSYAIFSLFDPGTDYNSASGAFMSVSYIFMTLILIGMCKASFTVTTGNPIIHFICLHVISARVPLDTRMYGEIFGIVQ
;
A
#
# COMPACT_ATOMS: atom_id res chain seq x y z
N MET A 1 -8.21 10.24 -14.42
CA MET A 1 -8.70 8.85 -14.58
C MET A 1 -10.05 8.86 -15.28
N PHE A 2 -10.13 8.28 -16.47
CA PHE A 2 -11.34 8.24 -17.32
C PHE A 2 -12.51 7.50 -16.64
N LEU A 3 -12.24 6.36 -15.98
CA LEU A 3 -13.23 5.53 -15.29
C LEU A 3 -13.86 6.18 -14.04
N THR A 4 -13.25 7.23 -13.50
CA THR A 4 -13.71 7.90 -12.27
C THR A 4 -14.11 9.36 -12.49
N ARG A 5 -14.20 9.81 -13.76
CA ARG A 5 -14.44 11.23 -14.12
C ARG A 5 -15.77 11.77 -13.59
N ASN A 6 -16.82 10.96 -13.60
CA ASN A 6 -18.20 11.35 -13.25
C ASN A 6 -18.62 10.90 -11.84
N ARG A 7 -17.66 10.52 -10.99
CA ARG A 7 -18.00 10.04 -9.65
C ARG A 7 -18.33 11.18 -8.71
N SER A 8 -19.33 10.93 -7.85
CA SER A 8 -19.67 11.82 -6.74
C SER A 8 -18.43 12.09 -5.88
N PRO A 9 -18.30 13.31 -5.31
CA PRO A 9 -17.28 13.59 -4.32
C PRO A 9 -17.34 12.60 -3.14
N VAL A 10 -16.17 12.24 -2.61
CA VAL A 10 -16.07 11.42 -1.40
C VAL A 10 -16.29 12.31 -0.18
N SER A 11 -17.19 11.93 0.72
CA SER A 11 -17.33 12.62 2.02
C SER A 11 -16.24 12.12 2.98
N TRP A 12 -15.03 12.69 2.88
CA TRP A 12 -13.87 12.26 3.67
C TRP A 12 -14.12 12.37 5.18
N ILE A 13 -14.68 13.49 5.62
CA ILE A 13 -14.98 13.77 7.03
C ILE A 13 -15.95 12.73 7.58
N ASP A 14 -17.09 12.53 6.89
CA ASP A 14 -18.11 11.61 7.37
C ASP A 14 -17.68 10.15 7.28
N ALA A 15 -17.17 9.73 6.13
CA ALA A 15 -16.85 8.33 5.86
C ALA A 15 -15.67 7.82 6.71
N TYR A 16 -14.71 8.69 7.02
CA TYR A 16 -13.50 8.33 7.76
C TYR A 16 -13.43 8.91 9.17
N GLY A 17 -14.50 9.59 9.64
CA GLY A 17 -14.56 10.12 11.00
C GLY A 17 -13.43 11.09 11.31
N ILE A 18 -13.14 12.02 10.40
CA ILE A 18 -11.99 12.93 10.52
C ILE A 18 -12.45 14.22 11.17
N ASP A 19 -11.78 14.63 12.25
CA ASP A 19 -11.93 15.97 12.79
C ASP A 19 -11.06 16.97 11.99
N PRO A 20 -11.66 17.92 11.24
CA PRO A 20 -10.92 18.88 10.44
C PRO A 20 -9.99 19.78 11.27
N ILE A 21 -10.33 20.04 12.53
CA ILE A 21 -9.54 20.89 13.42
C ILE A 21 -8.21 20.20 13.75
N HIS A 22 -8.25 18.89 14.00
CA HIS A 22 -7.08 18.11 14.38
C HIS A 22 -6.39 17.40 13.21
N ALA A 23 -6.98 17.39 12.01
CA ALA A 23 -6.48 16.67 10.83
C ALA A 23 -4.99 16.96 10.51
N LYS A 24 -4.54 18.22 10.68
CA LYS A 24 -3.13 18.60 10.45
C LYS A 24 -2.19 17.92 11.44
N LYS A 25 -2.56 17.93 12.72
CA LYS A 25 -1.78 17.30 13.79
C LYS A 25 -1.78 15.78 13.62
N GLU A 26 -2.93 15.19 13.30
CA GLU A 26 -3.01 13.76 13.01
C GLU A 26 -2.12 13.35 11.84
N ALA A 27 -2.22 14.05 10.69
CA ALA A 27 -1.38 13.76 9.52
C ALA A 27 0.12 13.88 9.85
N GLY A 28 0.52 14.90 10.60
CA GLY A 28 1.90 15.05 11.09
C GLY A 28 2.34 13.89 11.98
N ASN A 29 1.51 13.49 12.96
CA ASN A 29 1.79 12.37 13.84
C ASN A 29 1.89 11.03 13.09
N ILE A 30 0.99 10.78 12.14
CA ILE A 30 1.02 9.57 11.29
C ILE A 30 2.29 9.56 10.44
N THR A 31 2.69 10.71 9.89
CA THR A 31 3.92 10.83 9.09
C THR A 31 5.16 10.60 9.94
N ALA A 32 5.22 11.19 11.14
CA ALA A 32 6.30 10.95 12.09
C ALA A 32 6.35 9.48 12.54
N TYR A 33 5.20 8.88 12.84
CA TYR A 33 5.09 7.46 13.18
C TYR A 33 5.64 6.58 12.06
N LEU A 34 5.24 6.84 10.82
CA LEU A 34 5.74 6.12 9.65
C LEU A 34 7.26 6.23 9.52
N ILE A 35 7.82 7.44 9.58
CA ILE A 35 9.27 7.66 9.46
C ILE A 35 10.02 6.95 10.57
N VAL A 36 9.65 7.17 11.83
CA VAL A 36 10.34 6.60 12.99
C VAL A 36 10.28 5.08 12.95
N THR A 37 9.09 4.51 12.71
CA THR A 37 8.92 3.05 12.68
C THR A 37 9.69 2.45 11.50
N GLN A 38 9.72 3.12 10.35
CA GLN A 38 10.42 2.62 9.17
C GLN A 38 11.94 2.71 9.34
N LEU A 39 12.46 3.72 10.05
CA LEU A 39 13.86 3.78 10.45
C LEU A 39 14.21 2.67 11.45
N VAL A 40 13.34 2.37 12.41
CA VAL A 40 13.56 1.28 13.38
C VAL A 40 13.57 -0.07 12.67
N LEU A 41 12.53 -0.39 11.89
CA LEU A 41 12.42 -1.67 11.18
C LEU A 41 13.51 -1.81 10.11
N GLY A 42 13.85 -0.73 9.42
CA GLY A 42 14.87 -0.70 8.39
C GLY A 42 16.30 -0.82 8.92
N LEU A 43 16.69 0.02 9.88
CA LEU A 43 18.07 0.05 10.37
C LEU A 43 18.34 -1.03 11.43
N ALA A 44 17.41 -1.27 12.34
CA ALA A 44 17.61 -2.22 13.43
C ALA A 44 17.21 -3.66 13.04
N CYS A 45 16.15 -3.83 12.24
CA CYS A 45 15.65 -5.15 11.85
C CYS A 45 16.01 -5.56 10.41
N LYS A 46 16.58 -4.65 9.61
CA LYS A 46 16.89 -4.86 8.18
C LYS A 46 15.67 -5.27 7.35
N ARG A 47 14.51 -4.68 7.62
CA ARG A 47 13.25 -5.01 6.91
C ARG A 47 12.68 -3.80 6.17
N GLY A 48 12.19 -4.06 4.97
CA GLY A 48 11.47 -3.11 4.12
C GLY A 48 9.96 -3.38 4.08
N LEU A 49 9.23 -2.44 3.47
CA LEU A 49 7.80 -2.63 3.21
C LEU A 49 7.55 -3.87 2.37
N HIS A 50 8.48 -4.20 1.49
CA HIS A 50 8.43 -5.43 0.72
C HIS A 50 9.55 -6.37 1.14
N PHE A 51 9.20 -7.63 1.35
CA PHE A 51 10.15 -8.71 1.56
C PHE A 51 11.05 -8.89 0.31
N PRO A 52 12.36 -9.19 0.47
CA PRO A 52 13.11 -9.40 1.73
C PRO A 52 13.64 -8.12 2.40
N GLY A 53 13.22 -6.93 1.98
CA GLY A 53 13.76 -5.66 2.46
C GLY A 53 15.00 -5.27 1.65
N PRO A 54 16.04 -4.64 2.25
CA PRO A 54 17.23 -4.21 1.52
C PRO A 54 18.02 -5.35 0.88
N ASP A 55 17.82 -6.57 1.38
CA ASP A 55 18.48 -7.77 0.87
C ASP A 55 18.07 -8.07 -0.58
N VAL A 56 18.98 -8.70 -1.32
CA VAL A 56 18.66 -9.32 -2.61
C VAL A 56 18.08 -10.71 -2.33
N TYR A 57 16.92 -11.00 -2.94
CA TYR A 57 16.38 -12.35 -2.91
C TYR A 57 17.34 -13.30 -3.63
N GLU A 58 17.74 -14.34 -2.93
CA GLU A 58 18.51 -15.46 -3.46
C GLU A 58 17.83 -16.74 -2.97
N GLU A 59 17.68 -17.72 -3.88
CA GLU A 59 17.03 -18.98 -3.57
C GLU A 59 17.74 -19.70 -2.41
N GLY A 60 16.96 -20.20 -1.45
CA GLY A 60 17.47 -20.88 -0.25
C GLY A 60 18.10 -19.98 0.82
N LYS A 61 18.23 -18.67 0.57
CA LYS A 61 18.77 -17.70 1.55
C LYS A 61 17.76 -17.30 2.63
N HIS A 62 16.47 -17.45 2.34
CA HIS A 62 15.38 -17.06 3.23
C HIS A 62 14.46 -18.25 3.47
N ASP A 63 13.96 -18.35 4.70
CA ASP A 63 13.03 -19.39 5.11
C ASP A 63 11.64 -18.85 5.47
N GLN A 64 10.72 -19.76 5.81
CA GLN A 64 9.37 -19.40 6.24
C GLN A 64 9.38 -18.52 7.49
N GLY A 65 10.33 -18.74 8.41
CA GLY A 65 10.50 -17.95 9.62
C GLY A 65 10.79 -16.49 9.30
N ASP A 66 11.66 -16.23 8.33
CA ASP A 66 11.96 -14.88 7.86
C ASP A 66 10.73 -14.15 7.33
N VAL A 67 9.93 -14.82 6.50
CA VAL A 67 8.70 -14.24 5.94
C VAL A 67 7.68 -13.99 7.06
N LEU A 68 7.49 -14.93 7.98
CA LEU A 68 6.53 -14.79 9.08
C LEU A 68 6.92 -13.69 10.06
N ILE A 69 8.21 -13.54 10.38
CA ILE A 69 8.72 -12.45 11.23
C ILE A 69 8.49 -11.10 10.56
N TRP A 70 8.85 -10.97 9.28
CA TRP A 70 8.59 -9.73 8.52
C TRP A 70 7.10 -9.40 8.48
N ALA A 71 6.27 -10.34 8.05
CA ALA A 71 4.84 -10.15 7.93
C ALA A 71 4.20 -9.80 9.28
N GLY A 72 4.63 -10.47 10.34
CA GLY A 72 4.18 -10.22 11.72
C GLY A 72 4.55 -8.83 12.21
N LEU A 73 5.81 -8.42 12.08
CA LEU A 73 6.27 -7.08 12.48
C LEU A 73 5.49 -5.99 11.73
N TYR A 74 5.41 -6.09 10.41
CA TYR A 74 4.69 -5.10 9.60
C TYR A 74 3.19 -5.07 9.92
N THR A 75 2.55 -6.23 10.10
CA THR A 75 1.15 -6.31 10.53
C THR A 75 0.95 -5.61 11.88
N VAL A 76 1.80 -5.89 12.88
CA VAL A 76 1.68 -5.29 14.21
C VAL A 76 1.84 -3.78 14.14
N PHE A 77 2.95 -3.31 13.57
CA PHE A 77 3.30 -1.89 13.60
C PHE A 77 2.47 -1.04 12.63
N TYR A 78 2.03 -1.56 11.50
CA TYR A 78 1.37 -0.73 10.48
C TYR A 78 -0.10 -1.08 10.23
N ALA A 79 -0.61 -2.20 10.76
CA ALA A 79 -2.02 -2.52 10.69
C ALA A 79 -2.68 -2.55 12.07
N LEU A 80 -2.19 -3.36 13.02
CA LEU A 80 -2.86 -3.57 14.32
C LEU A 80 -2.76 -2.35 15.24
N LEU A 81 -1.56 -1.81 15.51
CA LEU A 81 -1.42 -0.62 16.35
C LEU A 81 -2.20 0.58 15.79
N PRO A 82 -2.13 0.88 14.47
CA PRO A 82 -2.93 1.95 13.88
C PRO A 82 -4.44 1.66 13.91
N ALA A 83 -4.87 0.41 13.74
CA ALA A 83 -6.28 0.03 13.85
C ALA A 83 -6.80 0.19 15.30
N VAL A 84 -6.00 -0.15 16.31
CA VAL A 84 -6.34 0.07 17.72
C VAL A 84 -6.44 1.56 18.01
N TRP A 85 -5.51 2.37 17.48
CA TRP A 85 -5.58 3.83 17.59
C TRP A 85 -6.86 4.39 16.96
N LEU A 86 -7.21 3.95 15.74
CA LEU A 86 -8.45 4.32 15.06
C LEU A 86 -9.69 3.94 15.85
N HIS A 87 -9.72 2.72 16.38
CA HIS A 87 -10.87 2.22 17.14
C HIS A 87 -11.11 3.00 18.44
N ARG A 88 -10.04 3.58 19.02
CA ARG A 88 -10.13 4.45 20.20
C ARG A 88 -10.54 5.90 19.87
N SER A 89 -10.56 6.28 18.59
CA SER A 89 -11.04 7.60 18.18
C SER A 89 -12.57 7.64 18.21
N SER A 90 -13.15 8.57 18.99
CA SER A 90 -14.60 8.70 19.15
C SER A 90 -15.35 9.07 17.87
N ALA A 91 -14.63 9.58 16.86
CA ALA A 91 -15.22 10.00 15.58
C ALA A 91 -15.26 8.89 14.53
N PHE A 92 -14.47 7.82 14.68
CA PHE A 92 -14.32 6.78 13.66
C PHE A 92 -15.28 5.59 13.86
N SER A 93 -15.82 5.07 12.75
CA SER A 93 -16.67 3.88 12.76
C SER A 93 -16.35 2.97 11.57
N TRP A 94 -15.98 1.71 11.86
CA TRP A 94 -15.76 0.69 10.84
C TRP A 94 -17.02 0.43 9.99
N SER A 95 -18.19 0.40 10.62
CA SER A 95 -19.46 0.19 9.92
C SER A 95 -19.74 1.32 8.92
N LYS A 96 -19.49 2.58 9.34
CA LYS A 96 -19.67 3.75 8.48
C LYS A 96 -18.66 3.79 7.33
N LEU A 97 -17.40 3.44 7.60
CA LEU A 97 -16.39 3.32 6.56
C LEU A 97 -16.80 2.26 5.53
N LEU A 98 -17.11 1.04 5.96
CA LEU A 98 -17.44 -0.07 5.07
C LEU A 98 -18.72 0.18 4.26
N SER A 99 -19.74 0.80 4.85
CA SER A 99 -20.99 1.14 4.14
C SER A 99 -20.82 2.27 3.13
N SER A 100 -19.82 3.15 3.31
CA SER A 100 -19.48 4.20 2.34
C SER A 100 -18.78 3.67 1.08
N LEU A 101 -18.28 2.43 1.10
CA LEU A 101 -17.53 1.85 -0.01
C LEU A 101 -18.47 1.47 -1.16
N LYS A 102 -18.44 2.26 -2.24
CA LYS A 102 -19.26 2.07 -3.45
C LYS A 102 -18.78 0.88 -4.30
N TRP A 103 -18.89 -0.34 -3.79
CA TRP A 103 -18.37 -1.57 -4.42
C TRP A 103 -18.81 -1.74 -5.87
N ARG A 104 -20.09 -1.54 -6.18
CA ARG A 104 -20.64 -1.68 -7.55
C ARG A 104 -19.93 -0.78 -8.55
N GLU A 105 -19.70 0.49 -8.19
CA GLU A 105 -19.00 1.44 -9.06
C GLU A 105 -17.51 1.06 -9.25
N ASN A 106 -16.92 0.38 -8.26
CA ASN A 106 -15.52 -0.02 -8.26
C ASN A 106 -15.22 -1.31 -9.04
N LEU A 107 -16.22 -2.15 -9.32
CA LEU A 107 -16.02 -3.41 -10.04
C LEU A 107 -15.38 -3.21 -11.43
N SER A 108 -15.72 -2.12 -12.12
CA SER A 108 -15.12 -1.80 -13.43
C SER A 108 -13.62 -1.55 -13.34
N ILE A 109 -13.14 -0.92 -12.27
CA ILE A 109 -11.71 -0.69 -12.06
C ILE A 109 -10.99 -2.00 -11.79
N ILE A 110 -11.56 -2.84 -10.91
CA ILE A 110 -11.02 -4.16 -10.59
C ILE A 110 -10.93 -5.01 -11.86
N PHE A 111 -12.01 -5.04 -12.65
CA PHE A 111 -12.06 -5.80 -13.90
C PHE A 111 -11.06 -5.31 -14.93
N VAL A 112 -10.92 -4.00 -15.14
CA VAL A 112 -9.95 -3.45 -16.11
C VAL A 112 -8.52 -3.78 -15.70
N TYR A 113 -8.17 -3.63 -14.42
CA TYR A 113 -6.84 -4.00 -13.93
C TYR A 113 -6.59 -5.50 -14.04
N TRP A 114 -7.57 -6.32 -13.66
CA TRP A 114 -7.51 -7.76 -13.85
C TRP A 114 -7.29 -8.12 -15.31
N ALA A 115 -8.03 -7.54 -16.24
CA ALA A 115 -7.90 -7.82 -17.66
C ALA A 115 -6.52 -7.45 -18.21
N ILE A 116 -5.99 -6.27 -17.85
CA ILE A 116 -4.66 -5.84 -18.29
C ILE A 116 -3.58 -6.82 -17.83
N ASP A 117 -3.61 -7.24 -16.56
CA ASP A 117 -2.60 -8.16 -16.03
C ASP A 117 -2.81 -9.61 -16.48
N PHE A 118 -4.04 -10.08 -16.57
CA PHE A 118 -4.37 -11.44 -17.01
C PHE A 118 -3.86 -11.70 -18.43
N PHE A 119 -4.02 -10.74 -19.35
CA PHE A 119 -3.47 -10.87 -20.71
C PHE A 119 -1.94 -10.73 -20.75
N GLY A 120 -1.33 -9.98 -19.83
CA GLY A 120 0.12 -9.92 -19.69
C GLY A 120 0.74 -11.23 -19.18
N VAL A 121 0.01 -11.97 -18.34
CA VAL A 121 0.48 -13.25 -17.80
C VAL A 121 0.36 -14.40 -18.81
N LEU A 122 -0.69 -14.43 -19.63
CA LEU A 122 -0.92 -15.50 -20.61
C LEU A 122 0.03 -15.48 -21.82
N SER A 123 0.75 -14.38 -22.05
CA SER A 123 1.65 -14.25 -23.20
C SER A 123 3.00 -14.97 -23.04
N ASP A 124 3.30 -15.53 -21.87
CA ASP A 124 4.57 -16.20 -21.59
C ASP A 124 4.34 -17.62 -21.06
N SER A 125 4.78 -18.62 -21.83
CA SER A 125 4.48 -20.04 -21.60
C SER A 125 5.29 -20.68 -20.46
N ASP A 126 6.40 -20.04 -20.06
CA ASP A 126 7.25 -20.42 -18.93
C ASP A 126 7.28 -19.28 -17.89
N PHE A 127 6.10 -18.83 -17.46
CA PHE A 127 5.95 -17.66 -16.58
C PHE A 127 6.85 -17.78 -15.34
N LEU A 128 7.97 -17.05 -15.36
CA LEU A 128 9.04 -17.09 -14.34
C LEU A 128 9.64 -18.48 -14.05
N GLY A 129 9.50 -19.46 -14.96
CA GLY A 129 10.03 -20.82 -14.79
C GLY A 129 9.17 -21.78 -13.97
N LEU A 130 7.89 -21.47 -13.74
CA LEU A 130 6.93 -22.39 -13.10
C LEU A 130 5.92 -22.93 -14.12
N SER A 131 5.55 -24.20 -13.98
CA SER A 131 4.38 -24.72 -14.70
C SER A 131 3.08 -24.06 -14.18
N PRO A 132 2.01 -23.99 -15.00
CA PRO A 132 0.75 -23.35 -14.58
C PRO A 132 0.13 -23.93 -13.30
N SER A 133 0.30 -25.22 -13.04
CA SER A 133 -0.19 -25.89 -11.82
C SER A 133 0.62 -25.51 -10.58
N GLN A 134 1.95 -25.50 -10.69
CA GLN A 134 2.84 -25.03 -9.63
C GLN A 134 2.56 -23.57 -9.29
N TYR A 135 2.40 -22.73 -10.31
CA TYR A 135 2.02 -21.34 -10.14
C TYR A 135 0.70 -21.22 -9.38
N ALA A 136 -0.35 -21.91 -9.82
CA ALA A 136 -1.66 -21.88 -9.15
C ALA A 136 -1.61 -22.33 -7.68
N LEU A 137 -0.78 -23.31 -7.34
CA LEU A 137 -0.58 -23.79 -5.96
C LEU A 137 0.19 -22.78 -5.09
N ALA A 138 1.09 -21.98 -5.68
CA ALA A 138 1.93 -21.02 -4.96
C ALA A 138 1.25 -19.65 -4.76
N ILE A 139 0.27 -19.27 -5.59
CA ILE A 139 -0.49 -18.00 -5.46
C ILE A 139 -0.99 -17.75 -4.03
N PRO A 140 -1.63 -18.71 -3.33
CA PRO A 140 -2.15 -18.48 -1.99
C PRO A 140 -1.07 -18.05 -0.98
N ALA A 141 0.14 -18.60 -1.08
CA ALA A 141 1.26 -18.22 -0.21
C ALA A 141 1.70 -16.77 -0.45
N GLY A 142 1.82 -16.38 -1.72
CA GLY A 142 2.14 -15.01 -2.09
C GLY A 142 1.08 -14.00 -1.65
N ILE A 143 -0.21 -14.32 -1.86
CA ILE A 143 -1.32 -13.49 -1.39
C ILE A 143 -1.29 -13.39 0.13
N PHE A 144 -1.11 -14.49 0.86
CA PHE A 144 -1.06 -14.50 2.32
C PHE A 144 0.07 -13.60 2.85
N ALA A 145 1.30 -13.84 2.41
CA ALA A 145 2.48 -13.11 2.86
C ALA A 145 2.35 -11.61 2.53
N ASN A 146 1.99 -11.27 1.27
CA ASN A 146 1.85 -9.88 0.86
C ASN A 146 0.66 -9.18 1.50
N THR A 147 -0.43 -9.89 1.83
CA THR A 147 -1.57 -9.30 2.54
C THR A 147 -1.16 -8.84 3.92
N LEU A 148 -0.46 -9.69 4.67
CA LEU A 148 -0.04 -9.39 6.03
C LEU A 148 1.11 -8.38 6.06
N GLY A 149 2.18 -8.62 5.31
CA GLY A 149 3.40 -7.82 5.40
C GLY A 149 3.38 -6.49 4.65
N ALA A 150 2.53 -6.33 3.63
CA ALA A 150 2.50 -5.10 2.83
C ALA A 150 1.09 -4.53 2.63
N GLY A 151 0.11 -5.36 2.26
CA GLY A 151 -1.23 -4.95 1.87
C GLY A 151 -2.00 -4.27 3.00
N LEU A 152 -2.23 -4.98 4.11
CA LEU A 152 -2.90 -4.41 5.29
C LEU A 152 -2.15 -3.20 5.87
N PRO A 153 -0.82 -3.24 6.06
CA PRO A 153 -0.01 -2.07 6.41
C PRO A 153 -0.31 -0.82 5.57
N VAL A 154 -0.28 -0.97 4.24
CA VAL A 154 -0.50 0.15 3.31
C VAL A 154 -1.96 0.60 3.34
N ILE A 155 -2.94 -0.32 3.35
CA ILE A 155 -4.37 0.03 3.49
C ILE A 155 -4.58 0.89 4.73
N LEU A 156 -4.07 0.48 5.88
CA LEU A 156 -4.33 1.16 7.15
C LEU A 156 -3.60 2.50 7.24
N ILE A 157 -2.26 2.47 7.24
CA ILE A 157 -1.46 3.67 7.50
C ILE A 157 -1.52 4.68 6.36
N MET A 158 -1.42 4.22 5.13
CA MET A 158 -1.39 5.13 3.99
C MET A 158 -2.80 5.50 3.54
N HIS A 159 -3.69 4.53 3.35
CA HIS A 159 -4.97 4.80 2.66
C HIS A 159 -6.13 5.18 3.58
N VAL A 160 -6.29 4.53 4.73
CA VAL A 160 -7.34 4.86 5.71
C VAL A 160 -6.95 6.05 6.56
N LEU A 161 -5.68 6.12 6.96
CA LEU A 161 -5.15 7.15 7.84
C LEU A 161 -4.62 8.35 7.05
N LEU A 162 -3.43 8.25 6.47
CA LEU A 162 -2.71 9.42 5.99
C LEU A 162 -3.41 10.14 4.82
N ILE A 163 -3.74 9.42 3.74
CA ILE A 163 -4.35 9.99 2.52
C ILE A 163 -5.67 10.70 2.82
N THR A 164 -6.47 10.17 3.74
CA THR A 164 -7.79 10.73 4.04
C THR A 164 -7.67 12.06 4.80
N ARG A 165 -6.69 12.20 5.70
CA ARG A 165 -6.38 13.49 6.34
C ARG A 165 -5.77 14.46 5.33
N LEU A 166 -4.87 14.00 4.46
CA LEU A 166 -4.30 14.84 3.39
C LEU A 166 -5.39 15.35 2.44
N ALA A 167 -6.38 14.53 2.12
CA ALA A 167 -7.53 14.91 1.30
C ALA A 167 -8.35 16.04 1.93
N VAL A 168 -8.49 16.04 3.26
CA VAL A 168 -9.14 17.12 4.02
C VAL A 168 -8.28 18.38 4.07
N LEU A 169 -6.96 18.23 4.23
CA LEU A 169 -6.00 19.34 4.35
C LEU A 169 -5.66 20.03 3.02
N CYS A 170 -5.91 19.36 1.91
CA CYS A 170 -5.70 19.88 0.57
C CYS A 170 -7.03 20.12 -0.15
N PRO A 171 -7.96 20.96 0.36
CA PRO A 171 -9.23 21.19 -0.31
C PRO A 171 -9.03 21.94 -1.62
N LYS A 172 -9.87 21.66 -2.62
CA LYS A 172 -10.02 22.57 -3.76
C LYS A 172 -10.51 23.92 -3.23
N LYS A 173 -9.94 25.00 -3.77
CA LYS A 173 -10.26 26.38 -3.35
C LYS A 173 -11.77 26.65 -3.25
N GLU A 174 -12.55 26.14 -4.20
CA GLU A 174 -14.01 26.34 -4.30
C GLU A 174 -14.84 25.61 -3.22
N TYR A 175 -14.25 24.67 -2.48
CA TYR A 175 -14.92 23.85 -1.46
C TYR A 175 -14.35 24.06 -0.06
N LYS A 176 -13.44 25.03 0.12
CA LYS A 176 -12.73 25.25 1.38
C LYS A 176 -13.66 25.59 2.55
N ASP A 177 -14.75 26.31 2.28
CA ASP A 177 -15.69 26.79 3.30
C ASP A 177 -17.01 25.97 3.34
N LYS A 178 -17.05 24.83 2.64
CA LYS A 178 -18.24 23.95 2.60
C LYS A 178 -18.07 22.81 3.61
N LEU A 179 -19.20 22.36 4.18
CA LEU A 179 -19.26 21.15 5.00
C LEU A 179 -18.75 19.90 4.24
N THR A 180 -18.80 19.94 2.91
CA THR A 180 -18.29 18.90 2.01
C THR A 180 -16.91 19.28 1.48
N VAL A 181 -15.85 18.64 2.00
CA VAL A 181 -14.48 18.87 1.53
C VAL A 181 -14.20 18.05 0.26
N GLN A 182 -13.92 18.74 -0.85
CA GLN A 182 -13.40 18.09 -2.05
C GLN A 182 -11.89 18.29 -2.15
N ALA A 183 -11.13 17.20 -2.09
CA ALA A 183 -9.68 17.24 -2.20
C ALA A 183 -9.20 17.76 -3.58
N ASN A 184 -8.14 18.56 -3.58
CA ASN A 184 -7.25 18.71 -4.72
C ASN A 184 -6.59 17.34 -4.96
N ARG A 185 -7.17 16.61 -5.91
CA ARG A 185 -6.79 15.23 -6.22
C ARG A 185 -5.30 15.12 -6.55
N LEU A 186 -4.77 16.02 -7.37
CA LEU A 186 -3.37 15.95 -7.79
C LEU A 186 -2.41 16.11 -6.61
N THR A 187 -2.61 17.13 -5.78
CA THR A 187 -1.77 17.35 -4.59
C THR A 187 -1.88 16.21 -3.60
N THR A 188 -3.10 15.72 -3.33
CA THR A 188 -3.32 14.60 -2.40
C THR A 188 -2.66 13.32 -2.91
N ILE A 189 -2.76 13.04 -4.20
CA ILE A 189 -2.13 11.90 -4.85
C ILE A 189 -0.59 12.02 -4.81
N ALA A 190 -0.04 13.20 -5.12
CA ALA A 190 1.39 13.46 -5.08
C ALA A 190 1.97 13.25 -3.67
N LEU A 191 1.30 13.79 -2.63
CA LEU A 191 1.70 13.59 -1.24
C LEU A 191 1.55 12.13 -0.80
N GLY A 192 0.53 11.42 -1.30
CA GLY A 192 0.43 9.97 -1.15
C GLY A 192 1.62 9.23 -1.77
N GLY A 193 2.07 9.64 -2.95
CA GLY A 193 3.27 9.12 -3.61
C GLY A 193 4.54 9.32 -2.78
N VAL A 194 4.76 10.52 -2.26
CA VAL A 194 5.89 10.81 -1.35
C VAL A 194 5.82 9.95 -0.10
N SER A 195 4.63 9.81 0.49
CA SER A 195 4.44 8.98 1.69
C SER A 195 4.76 7.51 1.44
N TYR A 196 4.41 7.00 0.26
CA TYR A 196 4.75 5.64 -0.15
C TYR A 196 6.26 5.45 -0.33
N ALA A 197 6.94 6.43 -0.94
CA ALA A 197 8.41 6.38 -1.06
C ALA A 197 9.09 6.36 0.33
N ILE A 198 8.59 7.14 1.29
CA ILE A 198 9.07 7.08 2.69
C ILE A 198 8.85 5.68 3.28
N PHE A 199 7.67 5.10 3.09
CA PHE A 199 7.36 3.76 3.59
C PHE A 199 8.30 2.69 3.01
N SER A 200 8.79 2.94 1.79
CA SER A 200 9.58 2.01 1.01
C SER A 200 11.09 2.27 1.10
N LEU A 201 11.55 3.10 2.04
CA LEU A 201 12.97 3.46 2.16
C LEU A 201 13.90 2.25 2.24
N PHE A 202 13.45 1.14 2.81
CA PHE A 202 14.28 -0.05 3.02
C PHE A 202 13.84 -1.22 2.13
N ASP A 203 13.28 -0.93 0.96
CA ASP A 203 12.91 -1.93 -0.02
C ASP A 203 14.13 -2.51 -0.77
N PRO A 204 13.95 -3.61 -1.53
CA PRO A 204 15.04 -4.25 -2.27
C PRO A 204 15.81 -3.30 -3.18
N GLY A 205 17.13 -3.49 -3.23
CA GLY A 205 18.04 -2.66 -4.03
C GLY A 205 18.60 -1.43 -3.30
N THR A 206 18.40 -1.34 -1.98
CA THR A 206 18.96 -0.28 -1.14
C THR A 206 20.17 -0.75 -0.33
N ASP A 207 21.14 0.14 -0.12
CA ASP A 207 22.33 -0.08 0.69
C ASP A 207 22.60 1.15 1.59
N TYR A 208 22.67 0.90 2.89
CA TYR A 208 22.87 1.91 3.94
C TYR A 208 24.21 1.80 4.66
N ASN A 209 25.16 1.00 4.16
CA ASN A 209 26.46 0.77 4.79
C ASN A 209 27.44 1.95 4.65
N SER A 210 27.14 2.94 3.79
CA SER A 210 27.95 4.16 3.63
C SER A 210 27.07 5.38 3.38
N ALA A 211 27.60 6.59 3.62
CA ALA A 211 26.86 7.83 3.35
C ALA A 211 26.50 7.99 1.87
N SER A 212 27.41 7.61 0.96
CA SER A 212 27.16 7.63 -0.49
C SER A 212 26.09 6.61 -0.88
N GLY A 213 26.19 5.38 -0.37
CA GLY A 213 25.18 4.33 -0.58
C GLY A 213 23.79 4.75 -0.08
N ALA A 214 23.71 5.32 1.12
CA ALA A 214 22.47 5.81 1.70
C ALA A 214 21.83 6.92 0.84
N PHE A 215 22.63 7.88 0.36
CA PHE A 215 22.14 8.93 -0.53
C PHE A 215 21.61 8.38 -1.86
N MET A 216 22.34 7.43 -2.46
CA MET A 216 21.90 6.77 -3.70
C MET A 216 20.63 5.97 -3.49
N SER A 217 20.51 5.25 -2.38
CA SER A 217 19.33 4.47 -2.00
C SER A 217 18.10 5.35 -1.81
N VAL A 218 18.21 6.44 -1.05
CA VAL A 218 17.12 7.40 -0.87
C VAL A 218 16.70 8.00 -2.22
N SER A 219 17.68 8.38 -3.05
CA SER A 219 17.41 8.95 -4.38
C SER A 219 16.69 7.94 -5.28
N TYR A 220 17.18 6.70 -5.33
CA TYR A 220 16.58 5.59 -6.07
C TYR A 220 15.13 5.36 -5.65
N ILE A 221 14.86 5.26 -4.34
CA ILE A 221 13.52 5.05 -3.80
C ILE A 221 12.58 6.19 -4.18
N PHE A 222 12.99 7.44 -4.01
CA PHE A 222 12.14 8.58 -4.35
C PHE A 222 11.87 8.67 -5.85
N MET A 223 12.87 8.41 -6.70
CA MET A 223 12.71 8.46 -8.16
C MET A 223 11.79 7.36 -8.68
N THR A 224 11.86 6.15 -8.11
CA THR A 224 11.10 5.00 -8.61
C THR A 224 9.72 4.86 -7.95
N LEU A 225 9.59 5.18 -6.66
CA LEU A 225 8.41 4.81 -5.89
C LEU A 225 7.40 5.93 -5.72
N ILE A 226 7.75 7.20 -5.98
CA ILE A 226 6.74 8.29 -5.94
C ILE A 226 5.64 8.03 -6.95
N LEU A 227 5.97 7.74 -8.21
CA LEU A 227 4.95 7.52 -9.25
C LEU A 227 4.11 6.27 -8.96
N ILE A 228 4.74 5.19 -8.48
CA ILE A 228 4.05 3.97 -8.06
C ILE A 228 3.09 4.27 -6.91
N GLY A 229 3.55 5.02 -5.91
CA GLY A 229 2.73 5.46 -4.78
C GLY A 229 1.60 6.40 -5.19
N MET A 230 1.82 7.27 -6.18
CA MET A 230 0.77 8.11 -6.78
C MET A 230 -0.30 7.24 -7.45
N CYS A 231 0.10 6.22 -8.22
CA CYS A 231 -0.82 5.26 -8.81
C CYS A 231 -1.67 4.56 -7.73
N LYS A 232 -1.05 4.09 -6.64
CA LYS A 232 -1.75 3.53 -5.47
C LYS A 232 -2.74 4.54 -4.89
N ALA A 233 -2.26 5.72 -4.50
CA ALA A 233 -3.06 6.78 -3.89
C ALA A 233 -4.25 7.20 -4.77
N SER A 234 -4.08 7.18 -6.10
CA SER A 234 -5.12 7.56 -7.04
C SER A 234 -6.39 6.70 -6.91
N PHE A 235 -6.27 5.41 -6.60
CA PHE A 235 -7.43 4.56 -6.35
C PHE A 235 -8.26 5.11 -5.21
N THR A 236 -7.67 5.36 -4.05
CA THR A 236 -8.45 5.85 -2.90
C THR A 236 -8.95 7.26 -3.12
N VAL A 237 -8.11 8.17 -3.60
CA VAL A 237 -8.51 9.57 -3.82
C VAL A 237 -9.65 9.71 -4.84
N THR A 238 -9.72 8.82 -5.84
CA THR A 238 -10.76 8.90 -6.87
C THR A 238 -11.98 8.03 -6.59
N THR A 239 -11.85 6.97 -5.80
CA THR A 239 -12.95 6.04 -5.51
C THR A 239 -13.55 6.20 -4.11
N GLY A 240 -12.81 6.82 -3.20
CA GLY A 240 -13.12 6.83 -1.76
C GLY A 240 -12.91 5.49 -1.07
N ASN A 241 -12.43 4.47 -1.78
CA ASN A 241 -12.28 3.11 -1.25
C ASN A 241 -10.78 2.77 -1.08
N PRO A 242 -10.34 2.46 0.15
CA PRO A 242 -8.94 2.15 0.44
C PRO A 242 -8.54 0.75 -0.02
N ILE A 243 -9.49 -0.14 -0.29
CA ILE A 243 -9.26 -1.56 -0.60
C ILE A 243 -9.01 -1.79 -2.10
N ILE A 244 -9.41 -0.87 -2.97
CA ILE A 244 -9.30 -1.07 -4.43
C ILE A 244 -7.84 -1.23 -4.87
N HIS A 245 -6.92 -0.43 -4.34
CA HIS A 245 -5.50 -0.60 -4.67
C HIS A 245 -4.98 -1.97 -4.20
N PHE A 246 -5.46 -2.46 -3.05
CA PHE A 246 -5.05 -3.75 -2.50
C PHE A 246 -5.52 -4.90 -3.37
N ILE A 247 -6.80 -4.92 -3.74
CA ILE A 247 -7.34 -5.94 -4.65
C ILE A 247 -6.60 -5.89 -5.98
N CYS A 248 -6.52 -4.70 -6.60
CA CYS A 248 -5.90 -4.59 -7.91
C CYS A 248 -4.43 -4.97 -7.87
N LEU A 249 -3.62 -4.47 -6.93
CA LEU A 249 -2.16 -4.57 -6.98
C LEU A 249 -1.53 -5.67 -6.12
N HIS A 250 -2.22 -6.15 -5.08
CA HIS A 250 -1.70 -7.15 -4.15
C HIS A 250 -2.38 -8.52 -4.28
N VAL A 251 -3.60 -8.58 -4.82
CA VAL A 251 -4.36 -9.84 -4.96
C VAL A 251 -4.47 -10.29 -6.42
N ILE A 252 -4.56 -9.35 -7.36
CA ILE A 252 -4.82 -9.66 -8.77
C ILE A 252 -3.59 -9.41 -9.66
N SER A 253 -2.89 -8.31 -9.43
CA SER A 253 -1.81 -7.84 -10.30
C SER A 253 -0.43 -8.01 -9.66
N ALA A 254 0.61 -7.48 -10.32
CA ALA A 254 1.99 -7.18 -9.90
C ALA A 254 2.61 -8.13 -8.87
N ARG A 255 2.09 -8.14 -7.64
CA ARG A 255 2.55 -9.02 -6.56
C ARG A 255 2.29 -10.49 -6.81
N VAL A 256 1.16 -10.87 -7.40
CA VAL A 256 0.89 -12.28 -7.70
C VAL A 256 1.81 -12.77 -8.81
N PRO A 257 1.90 -12.11 -9.99
CA PRO A 257 2.85 -12.50 -11.01
C PRO A 257 4.31 -12.53 -10.54
N LEU A 258 4.78 -11.50 -9.84
CA LEU A 258 6.21 -11.35 -9.53
C LEU A 258 6.69 -12.13 -8.30
N ASP A 259 5.85 -12.28 -7.28
CA ASP A 259 6.30 -12.86 -6.00
C ASP A 259 5.89 -14.33 -5.83
N THR A 260 5.02 -14.87 -6.69
CA THR A 260 4.47 -16.24 -6.54
C THR A 260 5.57 -17.28 -6.52
N ARG A 261 6.59 -17.17 -7.38
CA ARG A 261 7.72 -18.11 -7.39
C ARG A 261 8.52 -18.04 -6.09
N MET A 262 8.95 -16.84 -5.71
CA MET A 262 9.71 -16.61 -4.48
C MET A 262 9.01 -17.22 -3.25
N TYR A 263 7.72 -16.92 -3.05
CA TYR A 263 7.00 -17.48 -1.90
C TYR A 263 6.72 -18.97 -2.08
N GLY A 264 6.46 -19.44 -3.30
CA GLY A 264 6.32 -20.87 -3.57
C GLY A 264 7.55 -21.68 -3.15
N GLU A 265 8.75 -21.19 -3.48
CA GLU A 265 10.04 -21.78 -3.10
C GLU A 265 10.24 -21.74 -1.58
N ILE A 266 10.09 -20.56 -0.96
CA ILE A 266 10.28 -20.38 0.50
C ILE A 266 9.33 -21.28 1.31
N PHE A 267 8.09 -21.45 0.86
CA PHE A 267 7.11 -22.29 1.53
C PHE A 267 7.20 -23.78 1.12
N GLY A 268 8.12 -24.16 0.23
CA GLY A 268 8.32 -25.54 -0.23
C GLY A 268 7.14 -26.08 -1.06
N ILE A 269 6.38 -25.19 -1.69
CA ILE A 269 5.24 -25.53 -2.56
C ILE A 269 5.71 -25.88 -3.96
N VAL A 270 6.78 -25.22 -4.43
CA VAL A 270 7.41 -25.43 -5.74
C VAL A 270 8.92 -25.54 -5.58
N GLN A 271 9.58 -26.11 -6.58
CA GLN A 271 11.03 -26.21 -6.73
C GLN A 271 11.43 -25.54 -8.04
#